data_AF-A0A0M0KAR0-F1
#
_entry.id   AF-A0A0M0KAR0-F1
#
_cell.length_a   1.000
_cell.length_b   1.000
_cell.length_c   1.000
_cell.angle_alpha   90.00
_cell.angle_beta   90.00
_cell.angle_gamma   90.00
#
_symmetry.space_group_name_H-M   'P 1'
#
loop_
_entity.id
_entity.type
_entity.pdbx_description
1 polymer ?
#
loop_
_entity_poly.entity_id
_entity_poly.type
_entity_poly.pdbx_seq_one_letter_code
_entity_poly.pdbx_strand_id
1 'polypeptide(L)'
;METYVAELEAKDETGTELDAASWVRTEDGGDLHVVAAGTSSAGLVISVPASFNVHVAFEGNSSVDVQGWLEGTVHVEVGQGDVSVNTVRGLLTSISTGRGDVKVEHVEGNLHVQNGDEGSVTLGKIMGEDLRVLTSGTLKARALYAKRLDVEAAAGMNVGVLSANEGLMSLRGDSTLSSTEGVLKLTHSGRGSITVQAGETLRSLSVSRAISGAPGGGAAGTDVAPSAALVTLYLPSGMAARAEVRAKELVLDAKLQAERVERPAMGAAEARGGVVGVPSVEGFIKPAPPLSTSGTKTFAGYDSGSSTSLTPWWTAEARNAWSSSADAAARRGCETFLLGGATVEATKACELSILADDAHVTIGVKSWFEQRLKLKAEHKQQPYR
;
A
#
# COMPACT_ATOMS: atom_id res chain seq x y z
N MET A 1 -32.06 -19.67 13.08
CA MET A 1 -30.70 -19.50 13.61
C MET A 1 -30.87 -18.86 14.97
N GLU A 2 -30.40 -19.50 16.04
CA GLU A 2 -30.34 -18.81 17.33
C GLU A 2 -29.18 -17.82 17.27
N THR A 3 -29.44 -16.55 17.54
CA THR A 3 -28.40 -15.54 17.61
C THR A 3 -27.62 -15.73 18.90
N TYR A 4 -26.38 -16.20 18.78
CA TYR A 4 -25.50 -16.43 19.94
C TYR A 4 -24.74 -15.16 20.29
N VAL A 5 -25.37 -14.30 21.10
CA VAL A 5 -24.64 -13.34 21.94
C VAL A 5 -24.36 -14.07 23.26
N ALA A 6 -23.08 -14.26 23.59
CA ALA A 6 -22.72 -15.03 24.77
C ALA A 6 -22.94 -14.23 26.06
N GLU A 7 -22.59 -12.94 26.04
CA GLU A 7 -22.69 -12.05 27.19
C GLU A 7 -22.68 -10.59 26.72
N LEU A 8 -23.46 -9.75 27.41
CA LEU A 8 -23.56 -8.32 27.17
C LEU A 8 -23.44 -7.61 28.51
N GLU A 9 -22.40 -6.78 28.67
CA GLU A 9 -22.17 -6.00 29.88
C GLU A 9 -21.99 -4.53 29.50
N ALA A 10 -22.80 -3.63 30.07
CA ALA A 10 -22.62 -2.19 29.93
C ALA A 10 -22.31 -1.56 31.28
N LYS A 11 -21.36 -0.63 31.31
CA LYS A 11 -20.98 0.12 32.52
C LYS A 11 -20.85 1.60 32.19
N ASP A 12 -21.24 2.47 33.11
CA ASP A 12 -20.91 3.89 33.00
C ASP A 12 -19.43 4.16 33.38
N GLU A 13 -19.01 5.41 33.29
CA GLU A 13 -17.66 5.86 33.68
C GLU A 13 -17.31 5.61 35.16
N THR A 14 -18.31 5.38 36.03
CA THR A 14 -18.12 5.04 37.44
C THR A 14 -18.02 3.53 37.68
N GLY A 15 -18.23 2.73 36.63
CA GLY A 15 -18.29 1.27 36.70
C GLY A 15 -19.66 0.72 37.13
N THR A 16 -20.69 1.58 37.21
CA THR A 16 -22.05 1.17 37.53
C THR A 16 -22.65 0.47 36.33
N GLU A 17 -23.20 -0.73 36.54
CA GLU A 17 -23.85 -1.52 35.50
C GLU A 17 -25.07 -0.77 34.93
N LEU A 18 -25.14 -0.68 33.60
CA LEU A 18 -26.24 -0.09 32.87
C LEU A 18 -27.10 -1.19 32.25
N ASP A 19 -28.41 -0.96 32.17
CA ASP A 19 -29.32 -1.89 31.49
C ASP A 19 -29.11 -1.83 29.96
N ALA A 20 -28.17 -2.66 29.51
CA ALA A 20 -27.78 -2.79 28.10
C ALA A 20 -28.84 -3.48 27.25
N ALA A 21 -29.83 -4.16 27.86
CA ALA A 21 -30.82 -4.93 27.11
C ALA A 21 -31.67 -4.04 26.20
N SER A 22 -31.84 -2.76 26.57
CA SER A 22 -32.54 -1.76 25.77
C SER A 22 -31.71 -1.24 24.58
N TRP A 23 -30.39 -1.40 24.61
CA TRP A 23 -29.47 -0.88 23.59
C TRP A 23 -29.29 -1.86 22.45
N VAL A 24 -29.50 -3.14 22.70
CA VAL A 24 -29.18 -4.20 21.77
C VAL A 24 -30.43 -4.74 21.12
N ARG A 25 -30.46 -4.74 19.79
CA ARG A 25 -31.50 -5.36 18.97
C ARG A 25 -30.85 -6.39 18.07
N THR A 26 -31.44 -7.58 18.07
CA THR A 26 -31.07 -8.63 17.14
C THR A 26 -32.00 -8.56 15.93
N GLU A 27 -31.44 -8.50 14.73
CA GLU A 27 -32.21 -8.55 13.49
C GLU A 27 -32.45 -9.99 13.02
N ASP A 28 -33.41 -10.20 12.13
CA ASP A 28 -33.81 -11.53 11.62
C ASP A 28 -32.66 -12.30 10.92
N GLY A 29 -31.57 -11.60 10.58
CA GLY A 29 -30.33 -12.17 10.01
C GLY A 29 -29.34 -12.73 11.04
N GLY A 30 -29.58 -12.51 12.34
CA GLY A 30 -28.60 -12.81 13.39
C GLY A 30 -27.57 -11.69 13.62
N ASP A 31 -27.73 -10.56 12.94
CA ASP A 31 -26.91 -9.38 13.15
C ASP A 31 -27.28 -8.70 14.48
N LEU A 32 -26.25 -8.21 15.16
CA LEU A 32 -26.39 -7.50 16.42
C LEU A 32 -26.29 -6.00 16.17
N HIS A 33 -27.39 -5.28 16.37
CA HIS A 33 -27.43 -3.83 16.25
C HIS A 33 -27.45 -3.21 17.65
N VAL A 34 -26.43 -2.40 17.98
CA VAL A 34 -26.34 -1.75 19.29
C VAL A 34 -26.48 -0.24 19.16
N VAL A 35 -27.51 0.33 19.79
CA VAL A 35 -27.77 1.77 19.89
C VAL A 35 -27.74 2.16 21.35
N ALA A 36 -26.62 2.69 21.82
CA ALA A 36 -26.55 3.32 23.12
C ALA A 36 -27.13 4.74 23.02
N ALA A 37 -28.27 4.98 23.67
CA ALA A 37 -28.85 6.32 23.81
C ALA A 37 -28.47 6.88 25.19
N GLY A 38 -27.40 7.67 25.27
CA GLY A 38 -26.95 8.26 26.52
C GLY A 38 -25.97 9.41 26.32
N THR A 39 -25.97 10.38 27.25
CA THR A 39 -25.11 11.58 27.23
C THR A 39 -23.84 11.45 28.06
N SER A 40 -23.63 10.31 28.71
CA SER A 40 -22.46 10.01 29.55
C SER A 40 -21.59 8.93 28.90
N SER A 41 -20.28 8.97 29.14
CA SER A 41 -19.33 7.93 28.75
C SER A 41 -19.81 6.58 29.29
N ALA A 42 -20.14 5.64 28.40
CA ALA A 42 -20.49 4.28 28.75
C ALA A 42 -19.57 3.31 27.99
N GLY A 43 -19.06 2.32 28.70
CA GLY A 43 -18.37 1.16 28.13
C GLY A 43 -19.36 0.05 27.85
N LEU A 44 -19.22 -0.61 26.71
CA LEU A 44 -20.00 -1.77 26.31
C LEU A 44 -19.05 -2.92 25.96
N VAL A 45 -19.27 -4.07 26.58
CA VAL A 45 -18.55 -5.30 26.29
C VAL A 45 -19.52 -6.32 25.73
N ILE A 46 -19.22 -6.84 24.54
CA ILE A 46 -20.00 -7.85 23.85
C ILE A 46 -19.12 -9.07 23.64
N SER A 47 -19.50 -10.20 24.21
CA SER A 47 -18.81 -11.47 24.04
C SER A 47 -19.47 -12.28 22.91
N VAL A 48 -18.68 -12.59 21.87
CA VAL A 48 -19.12 -13.40 20.73
C VAL A 48 -18.28 -14.68 20.61
N PRO A 49 -18.79 -15.74 19.96
CA PRO A 49 -17.99 -16.91 19.64
C PRO A 49 -16.75 -16.57 18.79
N ALA A 50 -15.71 -17.40 18.86
CA ALA A 50 -14.48 -17.18 18.11
C ALA A 50 -14.69 -17.17 16.59
N SER A 51 -15.71 -17.87 16.06
CA SER A 51 -16.10 -17.79 14.65
C SER A 51 -17.38 -16.98 14.52
N PHE A 52 -17.24 -15.71 14.12
CA PHE A 52 -18.34 -14.78 14.05
C PHE A 52 -18.01 -13.64 13.09
N ASN A 53 -19.02 -13.11 12.40
CA ASN A 53 -18.88 -11.88 11.62
C ASN A 53 -19.23 -10.70 12.53
N VAL A 54 -18.35 -9.73 12.62
CA VAL A 54 -18.52 -8.57 13.48
C VAL A 54 -18.69 -7.33 12.60
N HIS A 55 -19.82 -6.65 12.78
CA HIS A 55 -20.08 -5.35 12.21
C HIS A 55 -20.33 -4.36 13.35
N VAL A 56 -19.51 -3.32 13.43
CA VAL A 56 -19.60 -2.28 14.44
C VAL A 56 -19.64 -0.93 13.74
N ALA A 57 -20.67 -0.14 14.03
CA ALA A 57 -20.82 1.21 13.51
C ALA A 57 -21.15 2.17 14.66
N PHE A 58 -20.38 3.24 14.81
CA PHE A 58 -20.61 4.28 15.80
C PHE A 58 -20.59 5.68 15.17
N GLU A 59 -21.60 6.48 15.51
CA GLU A 59 -21.63 7.90 15.25
C GLU A 59 -21.06 8.68 16.44
N GLY A 60 -20.31 9.76 16.17
CA GLY A 60 -19.69 10.58 17.21
C GLY A 60 -18.34 10.05 17.68
N ASN A 61 -17.95 10.40 18.92
CA ASN A 61 -16.67 10.03 19.51
C ASN A 61 -16.79 8.71 20.27
N SER A 62 -16.22 7.63 19.75
CA SER A 62 -16.30 6.28 20.29
C SER A 62 -15.00 5.53 20.03
N SER A 63 -14.54 4.74 21.00
CA SER A 63 -13.42 3.83 20.79
C SER A 63 -13.91 2.40 20.70
N VAL A 64 -13.39 1.65 19.73
CA VAL A 64 -13.74 0.25 19.49
C VAL A 64 -12.50 -0.59 19.68
N ASP A 65 -12.60 -1.62 20.52
CA ASP A 65 -11.53 -2.59 20.72
C ASP A 65 -12.04 -4.01 20.47
N VAL A 66 -11.61 -4.59 19.34
CA VAL A 66 -11.89 -5.99 18.97
C VAL A 66 -10.74 -6.84 19.50
N GLN A 67 -10.94 -7.36 20.70
CA GLN A 67 -9.96 -8.19 21.40
C GLN A 67 -10.07 -9.68 21.06
N GLY A 68 -9.03 -10.42 21.42
CA GLY A 68 -8.98 -11.87 21.26
C GLY A 68 -8.67 -12.31 19.82
N TRP A 69 -9.06 -13.55 19.53
CA TRP A 69 -8.92 -14.16 18.22
C TRP A 69 -10.30 -14.30 17.61
N LEU A 70 -10.49 -13.71 16.43
CA LEU A 70 -11.74 -13.78 15.70
C LEU A 70 -11.55 -14.40 14.32
N GLU A 71 -12.41 -15.35 13.98
CA GLU A 71 -12.51 -16.00 12.68
C GLU A 71 -13.77 -15.55 11.94
N GLY A 72 -13.60 -14.76 10.87
CA GLY A 72 -14.74 -14.21 10.15
C GLY A 72 -14.44 -12.88 9.48
N THR A 73 -15.48 -12.14 9.13
CA THR A 73 -15.38 -10.79 8.59
C THR A 73 -15.49 -9.78 9.71
N VAL A 74 -14.64 -8.76 9.70
CA VAL A 74 -14.69 -7.64 10.65
C VAL A 74 -14.91 -6.36 9.87
N HIS A 75 -15.97 -5.63 10.19
CA HIS A 75 -16.26 -4.32 9.63
C HIS A 75 -16.46 -3.33 10.78
N VAL A 76 -15.62 -2.30 10.85
CA VAL A 76 -15.70 -1.27 11.89
C VAL A 76 -15.79 0.10 11.23
N GLU A 77 -16.82 0.86 11.56
CA GLU A 77 -17.02 2.24 11.11
C GLU A 77 -17.19 3.15 12.33
N VAL A 78 -16.31 4.15 12.45
CA VAL A 78 -16.33 5.08 13.56
C VAL A 78 -16.22 6.50 13.02
N GLY A 79 -17.15 7.39 13.39
CA GLY A 79 -17.06 8.80 13.00
C GLY A 79 -15.80 9.47 13.57
N GLN A 80 -15.60 9.35 14.87
CA GLN A 80 -14.43 9.85 15.60
C GLN A 80 -14.08 8.87 16.73
N GLY A 81 -12.79 8.68 16.98
CA GLY A 81 -12.23 7.84 18.03
C GLY A 81 -11.37 6.69 17.50
N ASP A 82 -10.75 5.98 18.43
CA ASP A 82 -9.69 5.03 18.13
C ASP A 82 -10.27 3.63 17.90
N VAL A 83 -9.72 2.92 16.91
CA VAL A 83 -10.06 1.53 16.60
C VAL A 83 -8.86 0.64 16.84
N SER A 84 -9.00 -0.34 17.73
CA SER A 84 -8.02 -1.38 17.98
C SER A 84 -8.59 -2.73 17.57
N VAL A 85 -7.83 -3.51 16.80
CA VAL A 85 -8.17 -4.87 16.39
C VAL A 85 -6.96 -5.76 16.67
N ASN A 86 -7.13 -6.79 17.50
CA ASN A 86 -6.04 -7.67 17.86
C ASN A 86 -5.72 -8.67 16.74
N THR A 87 -6.37 -9.85 16.75
CA THR A 87 -6.07 -10.93 15.83
C THR A 87 -7.32 -11.34 15.07
N VAL A 88 -7.29 -11.17 13.74
CA VAL A 88 -8.39 -11.60 12.85
C VAL A 88 -7.87 -12.58 11.81
N ARG A 89 -8.58 -13.69 11.63
CA ARG A 89 -8.35 -14.66 10.57
C ARG A 89 -9.61 -14.77 9.74
N GLY A 90 -9.58 -14.32 8.51
CA GLY A 90 -10.81 -14.17 7.77
C GLY A 90 -10.63 -13.79 6.32
N LEU A 91 -11.75 -13.54 5.66
CA LEU A 91 -11.74 -13.13 4.26
C LEU A 91 -11.42 -11.64 4.14
N LEU A 92 -12.03 -10.81 4.98
CA LEU A 92 -11.91 -9.36 4.92
C LEU A 92 -12.04 -8.72 6.30
N THR A 93 -11.09 -7.83 6.60
CA THR A 93 -11.17 -6.85 7.68
C THR A 93 -11.25 -5.46 7.06
N SER A 94 -12.27 -4.70 7.40
CA SER A 94 -12.50 -3.34 6.92
C SER A 94 -12.66 -2.41 8.11
N ILE A 95 -11.85 -1.35 8.15
CA ILE A 95 -11.86 -0.36 9.22
C ILE A 95 -11.94 1.02 8.59
N SER A 96 -12.94 1.80 8.99
CA SER A 96 -13.12 3.19 8.60
C SER A 96 -13.21 4.05 9.86
N THR A 97 -12.32 5.02 10.00
CA THR A 97 -12.43 6.07 11.02
C THR A 97 -12.34 7.44 10.39
N GLY A 98 -13.20 8.38 10.79
CA GLY A 98 -13.12 9.77 10.33
C GLY A 98 -11.97 10.53 11.00
N ARG A 99 -11.77 10.34 12.31
CA ARG A 99 -10.69 10.93 13.11
C ARG A 99 -10.34 10.00 14.26
N GLY A 100 -9.06 9.71 14.50
CA GLY A 100 -8.60 8.81 15.55
C GLY A 100 -7.55 7.83 15.05
N ASP A 101 -6.90 7.12 15.96
CA ASP A 101 -5.87 6.15 15.63
C ASP A 101 -6.48 4.78 15.28
N VAL A 102 -5.88 4.10 14.30
CA VAL A 102 -6.21 2.70 13.98
C VAL A 102 -5.03 1.83 14.33
N LYS A 103 -5.24 0.82 15.18
CA LYS A 103 -4.24 -0.18 15.54
C LYS A 103 -4.74 -1.56 15.15
N VAL A 104 -3.96 -2.29 14.36
CA VAL A 104 -4.26 -3.68 13.98
C VAL A 104 -3.04 -4.55 14.28
N GLU A 105 -3.13 -5.54 15.16
CA GLU A 105 -1.95 -6.33 15.57
C GLU A 105 -1.61 -7.45 14.59
N HIS A 106 -2.58 -8.28 14.21
CA HIS A 106 -2.36 -9.39 13.28
C HIS A 106 -3.62 -9.67 12.44
N VAL A 107 -3.45 -9.75 11.12
CA VAL A 107 -4.55 -10.13 10.21
C VAL A 107 -4.04 -11.19 9.23
N GLU A 108 -4.77 -12.30 9.14
CA GLU A 108 -4.64 -13.30 8.08
C GLU A 108 -5.90 -13.22 7.21
N GLY A 109 -5.84 -12.43 6.14
CA GLY A 109 -6.99 -12.04 5.33
C GLY A 109 -6.73 -10.74 4.58
N ASN A 110 -7.70 -10.33 3.76
CA ASN A 110 -7.64 -9.00 3.14
C ASN A 110 -7.89 -7.93 4.19
N LEU A 111 -7.23 -6.78 4.04
CA LEU A 111 -7.36 -5.67 4.98
C LEU A 111 -7.58 -4.37 4.20
N HIS A 112 -8.67 -3.68 4.52
CA HIS A 112 -8.95 -2.33 4.06
C HIS A 112 -9.00 -1.39 5.27
N VAL A 113 -8.18 -0.35 5.25
CA VAL A 113 -8.19 0.71 6.27
C VAL A 113 -8.38 2.05 5.60
N GLN A 114 -9.36 2.80 6.06
CA GLN A 114 -9.58 4.19 5.71
C GLN A 114 -9.54 5.02 7.00
N ASN A 115 -8.52 5.84 7.14
CA ASN A 115 -8.36 6.77 8.25
C ASN A 115 -8.42 8.19 7.67
N GLY A 116 -9.45 8.93 8.07
CA GLY A 116 -9.87 10.22 7.54
C GLY A 116 -8.89 11.34 7.82
N ASP A 117 -9.26 12.34 8.63
CA ASP A 117 -8.59 13.64 8.72
C ASP A 117 -7.31 13.66 9.57
N GLU A 118 -7.43 13.17 10.80
CA GLU A 118 -6.39 13.23 11.82
C GLU A 118 -6.35 11.87 12.50
N GLY A 119 -5.23 11.17 12.37
CA GLY A 119 -5.08 9.82 12.91
C GLY A 119 -3.88 9.11 12.32
N SER A 120 -3.28 8.23 13.11
CA SER A 120 -2.21 7.35 12.65
C SER A 120 -2.73 5.92 12.48
N VAL A 121 -2.13 5.20 11.54
CA VAL A 121 -2.44 3.79 11.31
C VAL A 121 -1.23 2.97 11.74
N THR A 122 -1.39 2.10 12.72
CA THR A 122 -0.36 1.18 13.21
C THR A 122 -0.77 -0.25 12.90
N LEU A 123 -0.03 -0.90 12.00
CA LEU A 123 -0.24 -2.28 11.60
C LEU A 123 0.90 -3.16 12.16
N GLY A 124 0.55 -4.29 12.76
CA GLY A 124 1.53 -5.29 13.14
C GLY A 124 1.88 -6.16 11.95
N LYS A 125 1.45 -7.42 11.96
CA LYS A 125 1.71 -8.38 10.88
C LYS A 125 0.44 -8.62 10.07
N ILE A 126 0.44 -8.17 8.82
CA ILE A 126 -0.70 -8.34 7.91
C ILE A 126 -0.31 -9.28 6.78
N MET A 127 -1.12 -10.30 6.54
CA MET A 127 -0.94 -11.28 5.48
C MET A 127 -2.25 -11.46 4.73
N GLY A 128 -2.30 -11.05 3.46
CA GLY A 128 -3.53 -11.07 2.66
C GLY A 128 -3.28 -11.16 1.16
N GLU A 129 -4.35 -11.24 0.38
CA GLU A 129 -4.23 -11.10 -1.07
C GLU A 129 -4.30 -9.63 -1.49
N ASP A 130 -5.24 -8.87 -0.92
CA ASP A 130 -5.46 -7.45 -1.17
C ASP A 130 -5.33 -6.66 0.15
N LEU A 131 -4.42 -5.69 0.15
CA LEU A 131 -4.18 -4.77 1.26
C LEU A 131 -4.32 -3.34 0.77
N ARG A 132 -5.26 -2.60 1.37
CA ARG A 132 -5.51 -1.19 1.05
C ARG A 132 -5.48 -0.35 2.32
N VAL A 133 -4.66 0.70 2.32
CA VAL A 133 -4.53 1.60 3.47
C VAL A 133 -4.53 3.02 2.98
N LEU A 134 -5.55 3.78 3.34
CA LEU A 134 -5.64 5.21 3.08
C LEU A 134 -5.60 5.94 4.42
N THR A 135 -4.62 6.81 4.61
CA THR A 135 -4.50 7.62 5.82
C THR A 135 -3.97 9.02 5.51
N SER A 136 -4.59 10.03 6.11
CA SER A 136 -4.04 11.39 6.17
C SER A 136 -2.81 11.52 7.07
N GLY A 137 -2.67 10.64 8.06
CA GLY A 137 -1.57 10.69 9.01
C GLY A 137 -0.43 9.76 8.64
N THR A 138 0.24 9.25 9.68
CA THR A 138 1.42 8.39 9.52
C THR A 138 1.00 6.93 9.52
N LEU A 139 1.50 6.16 8.56
CA LEU A 139 1.40 4.71 8.56
C LEU A 139 2.64 4.08 9.18
N LYS A 140 2.48 3.28 10.23
CA LYS A 140 3.53 2.43 10.80
C LYS A 140 3.13 0.98 10.60
N ALA A 141 3.99 0.17 10.00
CA ALA A 141 3.73 -1.25 9.83
C ALA A 141 4.94 -2.10 10.21
N ARG A 142 4.73 -3.17 10.99
CA ARG A 142 5.81 -4.11 11.31
C ARG A 142 6.12 -5.00 10.11
N ALA A 143 5.11 -5.64 9.52
CA ALA A 143 5.27 -6.49 8.35
C ALA A 143 3.99 -6.58 7.51
N LEU A 144 4.12 -6.32 6.22
CA LEU A 144 3.03 -6.39 5.23
C LEU A 144 3.38 -7.43 4.17
N TYR A 145 2.55 -8.46 4.03
CA TYR A 145 2.65 -9.49 3.02
C TYR A 145 1.36 -9.50 2.20
N ALA A 146 1.43 -9.09 0.94
CA ALA A 146 0.26 -8.97 0.08
C ALA A 146 0.53 -9.49 -1.34
N LYS A 147 -0.50 -9.89 -2.08
CA LYS A 147 -0.36 -9.99 -3.55
C LYS A 147 -0.50 -8.60 -4.16
N ARG A 148 -1.50 -7.84 -3.73
CA ARG A 148 -1.80 -6.48 -4.17
C ARG A 148 -1.76 -5.55 -2.97
N LEU A 149 -1.03 -4.46 -3.12
CA LEU A 149 -0.87 -3.44 -2.10
C LEU A 149 -1.24 -2.07 -2.70
N ASP A 150 -2.10 -1.33 -2.02
CA ASP A 150 -2.43 0.05 -2.34
C ASP A 150 -2.36 0.90 -1.07
N VAL A 151 -1.41 1.83 -1.00
CA VAL A 151 -1.17 2.62 0.21
C VAL A 151 -1.13 4.10 -0.14
N GLU A 152 -1.95 4.89 0.55
CA GLU A 152 -1.86 6.34 0.57
C GLU A 152 -1.59 6.82 2.00
N ALA A 153 -0.48 7.52 2.19
CA ALA A 153 -0.08 8.05 3.51
C ALA A 153 0.40 9.50 3.40
N ALA A 154 -0.40 10.44 3.89
CA ALA A 154 -0.11 11.87 3.73
C ALA A 154 0.89 12.44 4.76
N ALA A 155 1.08 11.83 5.94
CA ALA A 155 2.16 12.26 6.86
C ALA A 155 3.44 11.40 6.76
N GLY A 156 3.47 10.42 5.87
CA GLY A 156 4.61 9.53 5.67
C GLY A 156 4.37 8.11 6.17
N MET A 157 5.38 7.26 6.03
CA MET A 157 5.22 5.82 6.22
C MET A 157 6.48 5.15 6.76
N ASN A 158 6.38 4.32 7.79
CA ASN A 158 7.46 3.48 8.29
C ASN A 158 7.05 2.01 8.24
N VAL A 159 7.63 1.24 7.32
CA VAL A 159 7.39 -0.20 7.21
C VAL A 159 8.67 -0.99 7.45
N GLY A 160 8.61 -1.94 8.40
CA GLY A 160 9.70 -2.86 8.70
C GLY A 160 9.94 -3.86 7.56
N VAL A 161 8.92 -4.63 7.20
CA VAL A 161 8.98 -5.59 6.08
C VAL A 161 7.81 -5.35 5.14
N LEU A 162 8.10 -5.23 3.85
CA LEU A 162 7.12 -5.05 2.79
C LEU A 162 7.39 -6.07 1.69
N SER A 163 6.48 -7.02 1.49
CA SER A 163 6.56 -8.00 0.41
C SER A 163 5.23 -8.00 -0.34
N ALA A 164 5.26 -7.49 -1.58
CA ALA A 164 4.06 -7.40 -2.41
C ALA A 164 4.33 -7.87 -3.84
N ASN A 165 3.45 -8.68 -4.44
CA ASN A 165 3.61 -9.02 -5.86
C ASN A 165 3.46 -7.79 -6.75
N GLU A 166 2.51 -6.93 -6.42
CA GLU A 166 2.25 -5.62 -7.02
C GLU A 166 1.90 -4.63 -5.92
N GLY A 167 2.63 -3.52 -5.82
CA GLY A 167 2.35 -2.45 -4.87
C GLY A 167 2.32 -1.08 -5.51
N LEU A 168 1.27 -0.32 -5.18
CA LEU A 168 1.14 1.10 -5.47
C LEU A 168 1.17 1.88 -4.16
N MET A 169 1.99 2.92 -4.11
CA MET A 169 2.15 3.76 -2.92
C MET A 169 2.14 5.23 -3.29
N SER A 170 1.37 6.04 -2.58
CA SER A 170 1.32 7.50 -2.67
C SER A 170 1.68 8.10 -1.31
N LEU A 171 2.82 8.77 -1.25
CA LEU A 171 3.43 9.23 0.01
C LEU A 171 3.69 10.73 -0.05
N ARG A 172 3.49 11.47 1.05
CA ARG A 172 3.81 12.92 1.11
C ARG A 172 4.86 13.28 2.16
N GLY A 173 4.91 12.55 3.27
CA GLY A 173 5.86 12.76 4.35
C GLY A 173 7.15 11.95 4.24
N ASP A 174 7.91 11.96 5.33
CA ASP A 174 9.11 11.12 5.47
C ASP A 174 8.73 9.64 5.47
N SER A 175 9.43 8.86 4.66
CA SER A 175 9.08 7.47 4.44
C SER A 175 10.28 6.54 4.51
N THR A 176 10.17 5.47 5.30
CA THR A 176 11.22 4.46 5.48
C THR A 176 10.67 3.06 5.23
N LEU A 177 11.24 2.37 4.26
CA LEU A 177 10.97 0.98 3.94
C LEU A 177 12.22 0.16 4.23
N SER A 178 12.20 -0.67 5.27
CA SER A 178 13.42 -1.31 5.81
C SER A 178 13.77 -2.64 5.14
N SER A 179 12.80 -3.38 4.60
CA SER A 179 13.05 -4.61 3.85
C SER A 179 11.96 -4.77 2.80
N THR A 180 12.31 -4.51 1.55
CA THR A 180 11.33 -4.26 0.49
C THR A 180 11.45 -5.28 -0.63
N GLU A 181 10.38 -5.98 -0.98
CA GLU A 181 10.38 -7.09 -1.92
C GLU A 181 9.26 -6.99 -2.96
N GLY A 182 9.46 -7.60 -4.12
CA GLY A 182 8.46 -7.71 -5.19
C GLY A 182 8.47 -6.58 -6.24
N VAL A 183 7.30 -6.11 -6.67
CA VAL A 183 7.17 -5.07 -7.72
C VAL A 183 6.42 -3.87 -7.18
N LEU A 184 7.11 -2.73 -7.03
CA LEU A 184 6.58 -1.57 -6.34
C LEU A 184 6.67 -0.31 -7.18
N LYS A 185 5.59 0.48 -7.15
CA LYS A 185 5.50 1.81 -7.71
C LYS A 185 5.19 2.79 -6.61
N LEU A 186 6.11 3.71 -6.37
CA LEU A 186 6.03 4.73 -5.35
C LEU A 186 5.92 6.09 -6.02
N THR A 187 4.88 6.84 -5.67
CA THR A 187 4.71 8.24 -6.02
C THR A 187 4.89 9.05 -4.75
N HIS A 188 5.81 10.01 -4.78
CA HIS A 188 6.03 10.92 -3.67
C HIS A 188 5.61 12.33 -4.03
N SER A 189 4.76 12.93 -3.22
CA SER A 189 4.26 14.30 -3.38
C SER A 189 4.50 15.07 -2.09
N GLY A 190 5.70 15.62 -1.90
CA GLY A 190 5.97 16.43 -0.73
C GLY A 190 7.43 16.79 -0.53
N ARG A 191 7.74 17.30 0.66
CA ARG A 191 9.08 17.69 1.10
C ARG A 191 9.82 16.60 1.89
N GLY A 192 9.14 15.49 2.18
CA GLY A 192 9.71 14.37 2.91
C GLY A 192 10.84 13.66 2.16
N SER A 193 11.70 13.01 2.91
CA SER A 193 12.71 12.07 2.43
C SER A 193 12.12 10.67 2.26
N ILE A 194 12.71 9.89 1.35
CA ILE A 194 12.34 8.50 1.14
C ILE A 194 13.58 7.66 1.29
N THR A 195 13.55 6.71 2.22
CA THR A 195 14.61 5.71 2.39
C THR A 195 14.02 4.34 2.08
N VAL A 196 14.55 3.69 1.05
CA VAL A 196 14.19 2.32 0.68
C VAL A 196 15.40 1.43 0.86
N GLN A 197 15.20 0.32 1.56
CA GLN A 197 16.15 -0.76 1.66
C GLN A 197 15.56 -1.97 0.94
N ALA A 198 16.19 -2.30 -0.19
CA ALA A 198 15.79 -3.41 -1.03
C ALA A 198 16.10 -4.74 -0.34
N GLY A 199 15.13 -5.65 -0.37
CA GLY A 199 15.32 -7.07 -0.06
C GLY A 199 15.85 -7.82 -1.27
N GLU A 200 16.29 -9.06 -1.04
CA GLU A 200 16.93 -9.90 -2.08
C GLU A 200 15.99 -10.28 -3.23
N THR A 201 14.68 -10.26 -2.98
CA THR A 201 13.63 -10.65 -3.94
C THR A 201 12.91 -9.44 -4.55
N LEU A 202 13.44 -8.23 -4.39
CA LEU A 202 12.94 -7.04 -5.09
C LEU A 202 13.17 -7.20 -6.59
N ARG A 203 12.07 -7.26 -7.36
CA ARG A 203 12.11 -7.43 -8.82
C ARG A 203 12.11 -6.10 -9.53
N SER A 204 11.27 -5.16 -9.08
CA SER A 204 11.18 -3.84 -9.69
C SER A 204 10.77 -2.78 -8.67
N LEU A 205 11.42 -1.63 -8.73
CA LEU A 205 11.10 -0.44 -7.94
C LEU A 205 11.07 0.79 -8.85
N SER A 206 9.90 1.38 -8.98
CA SER A 206 9.72 2.69 -9.61
C SER A 206 9.44 3.73 -8.54
N VAL A 207 10.26 4.77 -8.47
CA VAL A 207 10.05 5.94 -7.61
C VAL A 207 9.86 7.14 -8.52
N SER A 208 8.68 7.74 -8.47
CA SER A 208 8.38 8.98 -9.16
C SER A 208 8.06 10.06 -8.16
N ARG A 209 8.53 11.27 -8.42
CA ARG A 209 8.15 12.44 -7.63
C ARG A 209 7.13 13.26 -8.41
N ALA A 210 5.95 13.43 -7.83
CA ALA A 210 4.96 14.33 -8.36
C ALA A 210 5.38 15.76 -8.01
N ILE A 211 5.65 16.56 -9.03
CA ILE A 211 5.94 17.98 -8.86
C ILE A 211 4.62 18.65 -8.46
N SER A 212 4.48 18.94 -7.16
CA SER A 212 3.40 19.74 -6.60
C SER A 212 3.53 21.18 -7.13
N GLY A 213 3.01 21.45 -8.33
CA GLY A 213 3.04 22.81 -8.86
C GLY A 213 2.76 22.93 -10.36
N ALA A 214 1.50 22.76 -10.75
CA ALA A 214 0.96 23.68 -11.76
C ALA A 214 0.44 24.91 -10.98
N PRO A 215 1.02 26.11 -11.17
CA PRO A 215 0.59 27.31 -10.47
C PRO A 215 -0.78 27.75 -11.02
N GLY A 216 -1.86 27.30 -10.38
CA GLY A 216 -3.23 27.67 -10.73
C GLY A 216 -4.03 28.05 -9.50
N GLY A 217 -4.07 29.35 -9.18
CA GLY A 217 -4.99 29.93 -8.19
C GLY A 217 -4.27 30.68 -7.07
N GLY A 218 -4.35 32.01 -7.10
CA GLY A 218 -3.57 32.90 -6.25
C GLY A 218 -3.91 32.80 -4.76
N ALA A 219 -2.88 32.60 -3.95
CA ALA A 219 -2.81 33.13 -2.60
C ALA A 219 -1.31 33.36 -2.31
N ALA A 220 -0.94 34.62 -2.09
CA ALA A 220 0.41 35.05 -1.81
C ALA A 220 0.86 34.55 -0.42
N GLY A 221 1.29 33.29 -0.34
CA GLY A 221 1.83 32.68 0.87
C GLY A 221 3.28 32.29 0.64
N THR A 222 4.20 33.08 1.21
CA THR A 222 5.64 32.84 1.42
C THR A 222 6.30 31.73 0.58
N ASP A 223 7.09 32.15 -0.40
CA ASP A 223 8.10 31.37 -1.15
C ASP A 223 9.12 30.72 -0.20
N VAL A 224 8.72 29.64 0.48
CA VAL A 224 9.69 28.75 1.11
C VAL A 224 10.19 27.85 -0.01
N ALA A 225 11.41 28.11 -0.49
CA ALA A 225 12.09 27.29 -1.49
C ALA A 225 11.89 25.80 -1.15
N PRO A 226 11.56 24.94 -2.14
CA PRO A 226 11.38 23.52 -1.89
C PRO A 226 12.68 22.97 -1.31
N SER A 227 12.63 22.57 -0.03
CA SER A 227 13.70 21.77 0.58
C SER A 227 13.91 20.57 -0.32
N ALA A 228 15.14 20.39 -0.79
CA ALA A 228 15.44 19.36 -1.77
C ALA A 228 15.15 18.00 -1.13
N ALA A 229 14.21 17.23 -1.69
CA ALA A 229 13.91 15.93 -1.14
C ALA A 229 15.08 14.99 -1.38
N LEU A 230 15.30 14.09 -0.43
CA LEU A 230 16.33 13.07 -0.48
C LEU A 230 15.69 11.72 -0.75
N VAL A 231 16.07 11.07 -1.85
CA VAL A 231 15.73 9.67 -2.11
C VAL A 231 16.97 8.83 -1.86
N THR A 232 16.93 7.98 -0.86
CA THR A 232 18.02 7.07 -0.50
C THR A 232 17.60 5.63 -0.76
N LEU A 233 18.37 4.92 -1.60
CA LEU A 233 18.17 3.51 -1.90
C LEU A 233 19.38 2.70 -1.43
N TYR A 234 19.13 1.67 -0.63
CA TYR A 234 20.14 0.70 -0.22
C TYR A 234 19.89 -0.64 -0.90
N LEU A 235 20.89 -1.12 -1.64
CA LEU A 235 20.89 -2.43 -2.28
C LEU A 235 21.69 -3.45 -1.44
N PRO A 236 21.27 -4.73 -1.41
CA PRO A 236 22.06 -5.80 -0.82
C PRO A 236 23.40 -6.00 -1.56
N SER A 237 24.45 -6.34 -0.82
CA SER A 237 25.74 -6.74 -1.37
C SER A 237 25.59 -8.06 -2.15
N GLY A 238 25.54 -7.98 -3.48
CA GLY A 238 25.32 -9.14 -4.35
C GLY A 238 24.08 -9.02 -5.23
N MET A 239 23.24 -7.99 -5.02
CA MET A 239 22.17 -7.68 -5.94
C MET A 239 22.73 -6.98 -7.18
N ALA A 240 22.38 -7.49 -8.36
CA ALA A 240 22.52 -6.73 -9.60
C ALA A 240 21.23 -5.94 -9.85
N ALA A 241 21.36 -4.70 -10.30
CA ALA A 241 20.24 -3.84 -10.64
C ALA A 241 20.52 -3.04 -11.91
N ARG A 242 19.52 -2.95 -12.79
CA ARG A 242 19.51 -2.02 -13.90
C ARG A 242 18.76 -0.77 -13.46
N ALA A 243 19.45 0.36 -13.38
CA ALA A 243 18.87 1.59 -12.90
C ALA A 243 18.73 2.62 -14.02
N GLU A 244 17.52 3.15 -14.18
CA GLU A 244 17.27 4.39 -14.91
C GLU A 244 17.02 5.49 -13.89
N VAL A 245 17.88 6.50 -13.87
CA VAL A 245 17.83 7.56 -12.86
C VAL A 245 17.79 8.92 -13.53
N ARG A 246 16.86 9.76 -13.07
CA ARG A 246 16.75 11.17 -13.40
C ARG A 246 16.62 11.95 -12.10
N ALA A 247 17.66 12.70 -11.77
CA ALA A 247 17.82 13.40 -10.50
C ALA A 247 18.53 14.74 -10.69
N LYS A 248 18.35 15.67 -9.75
CA LYS A 248 19.13 16.92 -9.71
C LYS A 248 20.60 16.64 -9.39
N GLU A 249 20.83 15.70 -8.48
CA GLU A 249 22.16 15.21 -8.11
C GLU A 249 22.05 13.71 -7.84
N LEU A 250 23.01 12.94 -8.34
CA LEU A 250 23.11 11.50 -8.13
C LEU A 250 24.43 11.18 -7.44
N VAL A 251 24.33 10.58 -6.25
CA VAL A 251 25.47 10.09 -5.48
C VAL A 251 25.41 8.56 -5.43
N LEU A 252 26.45 7.92 -5.96
CA LEU A 252 26.62 6.47 -5.93
C LEU A 252 27.70 6.10 -4.91
N ASP A 253 27.43 5.10 -4.07
CA ASP A 253 28.43 4.53 -3.16
C ASP A 253 29.60 3.93 -3.97
N ALA A 254 30.84 4.20 -3.53
CA ALA A 254 32.05 3.70 -4.17
C ALA A 254 32.14 2.17 -4.28
N LYS A 255 31.36 1.44 -3.45
CA LYS A 255 31.25 -0.02 -3.52
C LYS A 255 30.38 -0.50 -4.69
N LEU A 256 29.55 0.36 -5.28
CA LEU A 256 28.83 0.04 -6.50
C LEU A 256 29.81 0.06 -7.67
N GLN A 257 30.05 -1.11 -8.27
CA GLN A 257 30.62 -1.16 -9.62
C GLN A 257 29.51 -0.68 -10.56
N ALA A 258 29.45 0.63 -10.76
CA ALA A 258 28.52 1.25 -11.69
C ALA A 258 29.20 1.29 -13.06
N GLU A 259 28.84 0.37 -13.94
CA GLU A 259 29.20 0.49 -15.34
C GLU A 259 28.13 1.34 -16.02
N ARG A 260 28.52 2.53 -16.47
CA ARG A 260 27.64 3.35 -17.29
C ARG A 260 27.45 2.61 -18.60
N VAL A 261 26.21 2.22 -18.90
CA VAL A 261 25.91 1.62 -20.20
C VAL A 261 25.89 2.75 -21.21
N GLU A 262 26.98 2.89 -21.96
CA GLU A 262 26.98 3.75 -23.13
C GLU A 262 25.89 3.24 -24.07
N ARG A 263 24.91 4.12 -24.37
CA ARG A 263 23.92 3.76 -25.38
C ARG A 263 24.70 3.47 -26.65
N PRO A 264 24.43 2.35 -27.35
CA PRO A 264 24.95 2.18 -28.69
C PRO A 264 24.53 3.43 -29.45
N ALA A 265 25.51 4.19 -29.96
CA ALA A 265 25.22 5.31 -30.81
C ALA A 265 24.26 4.77 -31.86
N MET A 266 23.04 5.31 -31.92
CA MET A 266 22.16 5.07 -33.05
C MET A 266 22.88 5.70 -34.24
N GLY A 267 23.82 4.94 -34.81
CA GLY A 267 24.42 5.24 -36.08
C GLY A 267 23.27 5.47 -37.01
N ALA A 268 23.25 6.64 -37.65
CA ALA A 268 22.31 6.99 -38.67
C ALA A 268 22.19 5.80 -39.62
N ALA A 269 21.15 5.00 -39.45
CA ALA A 269 20.80 3.97 -40.40
C ALA A 269 20.38 4.74 -41.64
N GLU A 270 21.33 4.97 -42.54
CA GLU A 270 21.05 5.42 -43.89
C GLU A 270 19.89 4.58 -44.41
N ALA A 271 18.80 5.26 -44.76
CA ALA A 271 17.68 4.70 -45.46
C ALA A 271 18.14 4.22 -46.85
N ARG A 272 18.82 3.09 -46.91
CA ARG A 272 18.99 2.34 -48.15
C ARG A 272 17.79 1.43 -48.28
N GLY A 273 16.84 1.88 -49.07
CA GLY A 273 15.73 1.06 -49.55
C GLY A 273 16.27 -0.16 -50.27
N GLY A 274 16.27 -1.29 -49.57
CA GLY A 274 16.46 -2.63 -50.13
C GLY A 274 15.15 -3.38 -49.98
N VAL A 275 14.39 -3.51 -51.06
CA VAL A 275 13.24 -4.40 -51.15
C VAL A 275 13.77 -5.83 -51.03
N VAL A 276 13.66 -6.42 -49.85
CA VAL A 276 13.90 -7.86 -49.64
C VAL A 276 12.55 -8.56 -49.76
N GLY A 277 12.44 -9.41 -50.79
CA GLY A 277 11.26 -10.20 -51.08
C GLY A 277 10.90 -11.15 -49.94
N VAL A 278 9.62 -11.15 -49.59
CA VAL A 278 8.99 -12.11 -48.68
C VAL A 278 8.79 -13.43 -49.45
N PRO A 279 9.29 -14.58 -48.97
CA PRO A 279 8.86 -15.86 -49.51
C PRO A 279 7.45 -16.18 -49.00
N SER A 280 6.52 -16.41 -49.93
CA SER A 280 5.18 -16.92 -49.66
C SER A 280 5.27 -18.25 -48.92
N VAL A 281 4.71 -18.30 -47.71
CA VAL A 281 4.41 -19.55 -47.00
C VAL A 281 2.91 -19.78 -47.13
N GLU A 282 2.52 -20.65 -48.05
CA GLU A 282 1.18 -21.23 -48.09
C GLU A 282 1.05 -22.24 -46.95
N GLY A 283 0.24 -21.90 -45.95
CA GLY A 283 -0.09 -22.76 -44.82
C GLY A 283 -1.58 -22.70 -44.51
N PHE A 284 -2.27 -23.79 -44.81
CA PHE A 284 -3.69 -24.06 -44.53
C PHE A 284 -4.11 -23.67 -43.10
N ILE A 285 -5.08 -22.76 -42.95
CA ILE A 285 -5.86 -22.60 -41.72
C ILE A 285 -7.29 -23.08 -42.01
N LYS A 286 -7.68 -24.19 -41.36
CA LYS A 286 -9.08 -24.64 -41.29
C LYS A 286 -9.87 -23.72 -40.36
N PRO A 287 -11.09 -23.28 -40.71
CA PRO A 287 -11.93 -22.52 -39.80
C PRO A 287 -12.48 -23.42 -38.68
N ALA A 288 -12.43 -22.93 -37.45
CA ALA A 288 -13.08 -23.54 -36.30
C ALA A 288 -14.62 -23.36 -36.39
N PRO A 289 -15.42 -24.35 -35.97
CA PRO A 289 -16.88 -24.22 -35.96
C PRO A 289 -17.35 -23.38 -34.75
N PRO A 290 -18.46 -22.61 -34.89
CA PRO A 290 -19.09 -21.94 -33.77
C PRO A 290 -20.07 -22.88 -33.05
N LEU A 291 -20.48 -22.48 -31.83
CA LEU A 291 -21.64 -22.91 -30.99
C LEU A 291 -21.15 -23.28 -29.57
N SER A 292 -21.85 -22.98 -28.47
CA SER A 292 -23.17 -22.38 -28.24
C SER A 292 -23.24 -21.81 -26.82
N THR A 293 -24.08 -20.79 -26.65
CA THR A 293 -24.61 -20.24 -25.40
C THR A 293 -25.47 -21.26 -24.61
N SER A 294 -25.27 -21.38 -23.30
CA SER A 294 -26.37 -21.65 -22.33
C SER A 294 -25.91 -21.43 -20.88
N GLY A 295 -26.71 -20.73 -20.07
CA GLY A 295 -26.67 -20.91 -18.61
C GLY A 295 -26.60 -19.67 -17.72
N THR A 296 -27.39 -18.62 -17.97
CA THR A 296 -27.69 -17.60 -16.95
C THR A 296 -28.60 -18.20 -15.87
N LYS A 297 -28.11 -18.30 -14.63
CA LYS A 297 -28.95 -18.40 -13.44
C LYS A 297 -29.13 -17.00 -12.84
N THR A 298 -30.34 -16.49 -12.98
CA THR A 298 -30.89 -15.32 -12.31
C THR A 298 -31.04 -15.62 -10.82
N PHE A 299 -30.43 -14.81 -9.96
CA PHE A 299 -30.88 -14.61 -8.58
C PHE A 299 -31.39 -13.17 -8.51
N ALA A 300 -32.66 -13.04 -8.14
CA ALA A 300 -33.35 -11.78 -7.97
C ALA A 300 -33.54 -11.50 -6.47
N GLY A 301 -33.43 -10.22 -6.12
CA GLY A 301 -34.10 -9.62 -4.96
C GLY A 301 -33.21 -9.37 -3.75
N TYR A 302 -32.65 -8.16 -3.65
CA TYR A 302 -32.83 -7.32 -2.47
C TYR A 302 -32.62 -5.87 -2.89
N ASP A 303 -33.72 -5.12 -2.87
CA ASP A 303 -33.80 -3.67 -3.07
C ASP A 303 -34.09 -3.07 -1.69
N SER A 304 -33.16 -2.28 -1.17
CA SER A 304 -33.44 -1.30 -0.12
C SER A 304 -32.44 -0.15 -0.27
N GLY A 305 -32.98 1.01 -0.59
CA GLY A 305 -32.25 2.16 -1.08
C GLY A 305 -31.51 2.95 0.00
N SER A 306 -30.28 3.32 -0.33
CA SER A 306 -29.69 4.67 -0.23
C SER A 306 -28.22 4.56 -0.62
N SER A 307 -27.98 4.42 -1.92
CA SER A 307 -26.64 4.35 -2.49
C SER A 307 -26.17 5.77 -2.83
N THR A 308 -25.31 6.35 -2.00
CA THR A 308 -24.33 7.35 -2.47
C THR A 308 -23.36 6.62 -3.39
N SER A 309 -23.52 6.84 -4.69
CA SER A 309 -22.72 6.23 -5.75
C SER A 309 -21.25 6.62 -5.62
N LEU A 310 -20.42 5.74 -5.06
CA LEU A 310 -18.98 5.74 -5.29
C LEU A 310 -18.74 5.21 -6.71
N THR A 311 -18.73 6.10 -7.69
CA THR A 311 -18.25 5.78 -9.03
C THR A 311 -16.77 5.37 -8.96
N PRO A 312 -16.36 4.22 -9.50
CA PRO A 312 -14.95 3.86 -9.60
C PRO A 312 -14.29 4.71 -10.68
N TRP A 313 -13.40 5.61 -10.28
CA TRP A 313 -12.64 6.50 -11.14
C TRP A 313 -11.35 5.84 -11.64
N TRP A 314 -11.47 4.78 -12.45
CA TRP A 314 -10.41 4.47 -13.43
C TRP A 314 -10.90 3.54 -14.54
N THR A 315 -10.64 3.95 -15.79
CA THR A 315 -10.67 3.10 -16.98
C THR A 315 -9.30 3.14 -17.65
N ALA A 316 -8.71 1.96 -17.89
CA ALA A 316 -7.74 1.62 -18.95
C ALA A 316 -6.39 2.38 -19.10
N GLU A 317 -6.18 3.59 -18.57
CA GLU A 317 -5.00 4.40 -18.91
C GLU A 317 -3.70 3.99 -18.20
N ALA A 318 -3.76 3.40 -17.00
CA ALA A 318 -2.55 3.06 -16.23
C ALA A 318 -1.74 1.87 -16.79
N ARG A 319 -2.34 1.03 -17.65
CA ARG A 319 -1.66 -0.14 -18.26
C ARG A 319 -0.80 0.21 -19.48
N ASN A 320 -1.08 1.30 -20.18
CA ASN A 320 -0.38 1.71 -21.40
C ASN A 320 0.85 2.63 -21.16
N ALA A 321 1.14 2.96 -19.90
CA ALA A 321 2.23 3.87 -19.54
C ALA A 321 3.64 3.24 -19.61
N TRP A 322 3.76 1.90 -19.57
CA TRP A 322 5.08 1.25 -19.47
C TRP A 322 5.82 1.11 -20.81
N SER A 323 5.11 0.79 -21.90
CA SER A 323 5.73 0.71 -23.23
C SER A 323 6.02 2.07 -23.84
N SER A 324 5.39 3.14 -23.34
CA SER A 324 5.59 4.52 -23.82
C SER A 324 6.62 5.33 -23.01
N SER A 325 6.96 4.91 -21.78
CA SER A 325 7.93 5.67 -20.96
C SER A 325 9.38 5.47 -21.41
N ALA A 326 9.76 4.30 -21.93
CA ALA A 326 11.10 4.04 -22.44
C ALA A 326 11.45 4.90 -23.67
N ASP A 327 10.48 5.09 -24.57
CA ASP A 327 10.63 5.96 -25.76
C ASP A 327 10.50 7.46 -25.41
N ALA A 328 9.72 7.82 -24.38
CA ALA A 328 9.64 9.20 -23.89
C ALA A 328 10.91 9.63 -23.12
N ALA A 329 11.54 8.70 -22.38
CA ALA A 329 12.80 8.91 -21.69
C ALA A 329 13.98 9.19 -22.64
N ALA A 330 13.89 8.74 -23.90
CA ALA A 330 14.90 8.98 -24.92
C ALA A 330 15.15 10.48 -25.20
N ARG A 331 14.23 11.38 -24.82
CA ARG A 331 14.32 12.82 -25.11
C ARG A 331 14.72 13.72 -23.92
N ARG A 332 14.94 13.21 -22.70
CA ARG A 332 15.01 14.06 -21.48
C ARG A 332 16.13 13.76 -20.47
N GLY A 333 17.31 13.32 -20.92
CA GLY A 333 18.51 13.28 -20.06
C GLY A 333 18.51 12.21 -18.96
N CYS A 334 17.76 11.11 -19.11
CA CYS A 334 17.88 9.95 -18.21
C CYS A 334 19.22 9.24 -18.41
N GLU A 335 19.90 8.92 -17.30
CA GLU A 335 21.09 8.08 -17.30
C GLU A 335 20.72 6.63 -16.95
N THR A 336 21.34 5.67 -17.63
CA THR A 336 21.13 4.23 -17.40
C THR A 336 22.41 3.60 -16.87
N PHE A 337 22.30 2.88 -15.77
CA PHE A 337 23.39 2.21 -15.08
C PHE A 337 23.13 0.72 -14.94
N LEU A 338 24.20 -0.06 -15.03
CA LEU A 338 24.23 -1.41 -14.44
C LEU A 338 24.97 -1.30 -13.11
N LEU A 339 24.27 -1.68 -12.04
CA LEU A 339 24.76 -1.69 -10.67
C LEU A 339 24.93 -3.15 -10.25
N GLY A 340 26.09 -3.57 -9.73
CA GLY A 340 26.22 -4.92 -9.16
C GLY A 340 27.66 -5.45 -9.16
N GLY A 341 27.90 -6.53 -8.40
CA GLY A 341 29.19 -7.23 -8.41
C GLY A 341 29.34 -8.12 -9.64
N ALA A 342 30.56 -8.20 -10.18
CA ALA A 342 30.96 -8.79 -11.48
C ALA A 342 30.56 -10.24 -11.82
N THR A 343 29.66 -10.91 -11.08
CA THR A 343 29.39 -12.36 -11.22
C THR A 343 27.91 -12.76 -11.24
N VAL A 344 26.96 -11.81 -11.27
CA VAL A 344 25.53 -12.16 -11.26
C VAL A 344 25.01 -12.32 -12.70
N GLU A 345 24.39 -13.47 -12.99
CA GLU A 345 23.68 -13.70 -14.26
C GLU A 345 22.66 -12.57 -14.49
N ALA A 346 22.77 -11.88 -15.62
CA ALA A 346 21.97 -10.71 -15.98
C ALA A 346 20.45 -10.95 -15.95
N THR A 347 20.00 -12.21 -15.96
CA THR A 347 18.59 -12.62 -15.97
C THR A 347 17.85 -12.40 -14.64
N LYS A 348 18.54 -12.05 -13.55
CA LYS A 348 17.92 -11.78 -12.24
C LYS A 348 18.15 -10.34 -11.74
N ALA A 349 18.54 -9.42 -12.63
CA ALA A 349 18.75 -8.04 -12.24
C ALA A 349 17.43 -7.36 -11.82
N CYS A 350 17.46 -6.64 -10.70
CA CYS A 350 16.37 -5.79 -10.27
C CYS A 350 16.21 -4.59 -11.22
N GLU A 351 14.98 -4.26 -11.60
CA GLU A 351 14.70 -3.05 -12.40
C GLU A 351 14.44 -1.86 -11.48
N LEU A 352 15.27 -0.82 -11.57
CA LEU A 352 15.12 0.41 -10.81
C LEU A 352 14.81 1.56 -11.77
N SER A 353 13.75 2.32 -11.49
CA SER A 353 13.41 3.54 -12.22
C SER A 353 13.15 4.66 -11.23
N ILE A 354 14.02 5.66 -11.19
CA ILE A 354 13.92 6.80 -10.27
C ILE A 354 13.76 8.07 -11.10
N LEU A 355 12.56 8.66 -11.06
CA LEU A 355 12.20 9.89 -11.76
C LEU A 355 11.93 10.99 -10.72
N ALA A 356 12.99 11.69 -10.33
CA ALA A 356 12.95 12.69 -9.26
C ALA A 356 13.79 13.92 -9.64
N ASP A 357 13.32 14.66 -10.65
CA ASP A 357 14.03 15.77 -11.33
C ASP A 357 14.61 16.84 -10.39
N ASP A 358 14.01 17.05 -9.22
CA ASP A 358 14.35 18.07 -8.25
C ASP A 358 14.93 17.51 -6.93
N ALA A 359 15.19 16.20 -6.88
CA ALA A 359 15.69 15.50 -5.70
C ALA A 359 17.19 15.20 -5.77
N HIS A 360 17.80 15.09 -4.60
CA HIS A 360 19.10 14.42 -4.45
C HIS A 360 18.84 12.94 -4.30
N VAL A 361 19.46 12.12 -5.15
CA VAL A 361 19.32 10.66 -5.13
C VAL A 361 20.64 10.06 -4.67
N THR A 362 20.58 9.26 -3.61
CA THR A 362 21.72 8.49 -3.11
C THR A 362 21.42 7.01 -3.28
N ILE A 363 22.28 6.29 -3.99
CA ILE A 363 22.20 4.83 -4.11
C ILE A 363 23.45 4.23 -3.48
N GLY A 364 23.26 3.37 -2.49
CA GLY A 364 24.37 2.72 -1.79
C GLY A 364 24.19 1.23 -1.57
N VAL A 365 25.26 0.60 -1.09
CA VAL A 365 25.25 -0.82 -0.73
C VAL A 365 25.33 -0.92 0.77
N LYS A 366 24.44 -1.71 1.37
CA LYS A 366 24.55 -2.11 2.78
C LYS A 366 24.64 -3.61 2.86
N SER A 367 25.56 -4.10 3.68
CA SER A 367 25.59 -5.53 3.97
C SER A 367 24.35 -5.91 4.77
N TRP A 368 23.79 -7.09 4.50
CA TRP A 368 22.66 -7.64 5.26
C TRP A 368 22.94 -7.69 6.78
N PHE A 369 24.21 -7.87 7.16
CA PHE A 369 24.62 -7.88 8.56
C PHE A 369 24.47 -6.51 9.23
N GLU A 370 24.93 -5.44 8.57
CA GLU A 370 24.73 -4.05 9.05
C GLU A 370 23.24 -3.71 9.14
N GLN A 371 22.45 -4.20 8.17
CA GLN A 371 21.01 -4.02 8.14
C GLN A 371 20.33 -4.63 9.38
N ARG A 372 20.69 -5.88 9.74
CA ARG A 372 20.09 -6.56 10.90
C ARG A 372 20.60 -6.06 12.24
N LEU A 373 21.85 -5.64 12.34
CA LEU A 373 22.39 -5.12 13.59
C LEU A 373 21.71 -3.81 13.99
N LYS A 374 21.41 -2.94 13.02
CA LYS A 374 20.71 -1.68 13.30
C LYS A 374 19.29 -1.93 13.84
N LEU A 375 18.55 -2.85 13.22
CA LEU A 375 17.21 -3.23 13.67
C LEU A 375 17.20 -3.81 15.09
N LYS A 376 18.20 -4.63 15.46
CA LYS A 376 18.31 -5.16 16.83
C LYS A 376 18.70 -4.10 17.87
N ALA A 377 19.49 -3.10 17.49
CA ALA A 377 19.87 -2.02 18.38
C ALA A 377 18.68 -1.11 18.70
N GLU A 378 17.86 -0.79 17.69
CA GLU A 378 16.66 0.04 17.85
C GLU A 378 15.57 -0.67 18.66
N HIS A 379 15.36 -1.97 18.45
CA HIS A 379 14.40 -2.75 19.26
C HIS A 379 14.82 -2.93 20.74
N LYS A 380 16.12 -2.89 21.06
CA LYS A 380 16.58 -2.98 22.46
C LYS A 380 16.42 -1.67 23.24
N GLN A 381 16.15 -0.55 22.56
CA GLN A 381 15.96 0.76 23.20
C GLN A 381 14.51 1.11 23.52
N GLN A 382 13.53 0.28 23.15
CA GLN A 382 12.19 0.42 23.68
C GLN A 382 12.12 -0.31 25.03
N PRO A 383 12.06 0.40 26.18
CA PRO A 383 11.80 -0.25 27.45
C PRO A 383 10.43 -0.92 27.35
N TYR A 384 10.37 -2.21 27.67
CA TYR A 384 9.11 -2.85 28.05
C TYR A 384 8.53 -2.00 29.19
N ARG A 385 7.47 -1.27 28.90
CA ARG A 385 6.62 -0.61 29.89
C ARG A 385 5.31 -1.36 29.95
#